data_AF-A0A117NP71-F1
#
_entry.id   AF-A0A117NP71-F1
#
_cell.length_a   1.000
_cell.length_b   1.000
_cell.length_c   1.000
_cell.angle_alpha   90.00
_cell.angle_beta   90.00
_cell.angle_gamma   90.00
#
_symmetry.space_group_name_H-M   'P 1'
#
loop_
_entity.id
_entity.type
_entity.pdbx_description
1 polymer ?
#
loop_
_entity_poly.entity_id
_entity_poly.type
_entity_poly.pdbx_seq_one_letter_code
_entity_poly.pdbx_strand_id
1 'polypeptide(L)'
;MFFIRARRAQGVDEATLAYKAPLGIIGSGVALFFCVLVVFTRSFGVFIHNPEKYGNFDYKTFITSYIGIPLYVMAFAGWKLWKKTEVIKPHNADIWTGKAEIDREEAEYVAMAAIEDQNLSGWKKVYRNGLAWLF
;
A
#
# COMPACT_ATOMS: atom_id res chain seq x y z
N MET A 1 5.53 -1.94 -3.70
CA MET A 1 6.74 -2.47 -4.38
C MET A 1 7.78 -1.41 -4.73
N PHE A 2 7.43 -0.33 -5.46
CA PHE A 2 8.40 0.67 -5.94
C PHE A 2 9.19 1.38 -4.83
N PHE A 3 8.54 1.71 -3.70
CA PHE A 3 9.19 2.32 -2.54
C PHE A 3 10.31 1.45 -1.95
N ILE A 4 10.07 0.16 -1.75
CA ILE A 4 11.09 -0.78 -1.24
C ILE A 4 12.27 -0.88 -2.22
N ARG A 5 12.00 -0.87 -3.52
CA ARG A 5 13.04 -0.88 -4.57
C ARG A 5 13.86 0.42 -4.56
N ALA A 6 13.22 1.58 -4.40
CA ALA A 6 13.90 2.87 -4.32
C ALA A 6 14.82 2.94 -3.10
N ARG A 7 14.33 2.53 -1.92
CA ARG A 7 15.11 2.50 -0.68
C ARG A 7 16.31 1.57 -0.74
N ARG A 8 16.12 0.35 -1.26
CA ARG A 8 17.22 -0.60 -1.45
C ARG A 8 18.27 -0.08 -2.43
N ALA A 9 17.84 0.63 -3.48
CA ALA A 9 18.78 1.24 -4.44
C ALA A 9 19.55 2.44 -3.85
N GLN A 10 19.00 3.13 -2.85
CA GLN A 10 19.63 4.26 -2.18
C GLN A 10 20.34 3.90 -0.87
N GLY A 11 20.41 2.60 -0.53
CA GLY A 11 21.12 2.13 0.67
C GLY A 11 20.46 2.49 2.00
N VAL A 12 19.18 2.84 2.01
CA VAL A 12 18.45 3.17 3.26
C VAL A 12 18.17 1.89 4.03
N ASP A 13 18.70 1.81 5.25
CA ASP A 13 18.55 0.64 6.11
C ASP A 13 17.08 0.37 6.49
N GLU A 14 16.76 -0.90 6.75
CA GLU A 14 15.41 -1.31 7.12
C GLU A 14 15.06 -0.97 8.57
N ALA A 15 16.05 -0.83 9.47
CA ALA A 15 15.81 -0.51 10.89
C ALA A 15 15.47 0.96 11.13
N THR A 16 15.78 1.86 10.19
CA THR A 16 15.48 3.29 10.31
C THR A 16 14.02 3.64 9.99
N LEU A 17 13.18 2.65 9.67
CA LEU A 17 11.76 2.87 9.40
C LEU A 17 10.93 2.69 10.66
N ALA A 18 10.05 3.64 10.93
CA ALA A 18 8.98 3.47 11.91
C ALA A 18 7.98 2.36 11.54
N TYR A 19 7.69 2.18 10.25
CA TYR A 19 6.71 1.20 9.76
C TYR A 19 7.29 0.22 8.75
N LYS A 20 7.23 -1.08 9.08
CA LYS A 20 7.72 -2.18 8.25
C LYS A 20 6.61 -3.16 7.90
N ALA A 21 6.41 -3.40 6.61
CA ALA A 21 5.54 -4.47 6.15
C ALA A 21 6.21 -5.84 6.37
N PRO A 22 5.59 -6.78 7.10
CA PRO A 22 6.22 -8.06 7.46
C PRO A 22 6.54 -8.95 6.25
N LEU A 23 5.69 -8.93 5.22
CA LEU A 23 5.86 -9.73 3.99
C LEU A 23 6.45 -8.92 2.80
N GLY A 24 6.65 -7.61 2.99
CA GLY A 24 7.30 -6.72 2.03
C GLY A 24 6.83 -6.85 0.57
N ILE A 25 7.80 -7.00 -0.34
CA ILE A 25 7.56 -7.12 -1.79
C ILE A 25 6.83 -8.43 -2.14
N ILE A 26 7.18 -9.54 -1.49
CA ILE A 26 6.60 -10.86 -1.77
C ILE A 26 5.11 -10.85 -1.43
N GLY A 27 4.74 -10.34 -0.25
CA GLY A 27 3.34 -10.20 0.15
C GLY A 27 2.54 -9.32 -0.81
N SER A 28 3.13 -8.21 -1.28
CA SER A 28 2.50 -7.36 -2.30
C SER A 28 2.27 -8.11 -3.62
N GLY A 29 3.19 -8.99 -4.02
CA GLY A 29 3.08 -9.77 -5.26
C GLY A 29 2.03 -10.86 -5.17
N VAL A 30 1.99 -11.58 -4.05
CA VAL A 30 0.95 -12.58 -3.77
C VAL A 30 -0.43 -11.94 -3.72
N ALA A 31 -0.58 -10.81 -3.03
CA ALA A 31 -1.84 -10.08 -2.97
C ALA A 31 -2.33 -9.63 -4.36
N LEU A 32 -1.43 -9.12 -5.20
CA LEU A 32 -1.77 -8.75 -6.58
C LEU A 32 -2.21 -9.95 -7.40
N PHE A 33 -1.50 -11.08 -7.29
CA PHE A 33 -1.86 -12.32 -7.98
C PHE A 33 -3.27 -12.78 -7.61
N PHE A 34 -3.61 -12.83 -6.32
CA PHE A 34 -4.95 -13.21 -5.88
C PHE A 34 -6.02 -12.20 -6.31
N CYS A 35 -5.72 -10.90 -6.31
CA CYS A 35 -6.65 -9.88 -6.80
C CYS A 35 -6.98 -10.10 -8.27
N VAL A 36 -5.96 -10.34 -9.10
CA VAL A 36 -6.13 -10.65 -10.53
C VAL A 36 -6.92 -11.95 -10.71
N LEU A 37 -6.56 -13.01 -9.96
CA LEU A 37 -7.28 -14.28 -10.00
C LEU A 37 -8.76 -14.09 -9.69
N VAL A 38 -9.10 -13.39 -8.61
CA VAL A 38 -10.50 -13.14 -8.20
C VAL A 38 -11.26 -12.35 -9.27
N VAL A 39 -10.65 -11.35 -9.89
CA VAL A 39 -11.26 -10.59 -10.99
C VAL A 39 -11.62 -11.51 -12.16
N PHE A 40 -10.74 -12.46 -12.50
CA PHE A 40 -11.00 -13.42 -13.58
C PHE A 40 -12.03 -14.48 -13.18
N THR A 41 -11.95 -15.04 -11.97
CA THR A 41 -12.85 -16.12 -11.52
C THR A 41 -14.25 -15.63 -11.15
N ARG A 42 -14.43 -14.35 -10.80
CA ARG A 42 -15.73 -13.76 -10.41
C ARG A 42 -16.81 -13.94 -11.47
N SER A 43 -16.46 -13.87 -12.76
CA SER A 43 -17.41 -13.95 -13.87
C SER A 43 -17.18 -15.19 -14.75
N PHE A 44 -16.70 -16.29 -14.15
CA PHE A 44 -16.46 -17.54 -14.90
C PHE A 44 -17.73 -18.12 -15.52
N GLY A 45 -18.90 -17.84 -14.94
CA GLY A 45 -20.21 -18.22 -15.49
C GLY A 45 -20.52 -17.64 -16.87
N VAL A 46 -19.84 -16.57 -17.29
CA VAL A 46 -19.95 -16.01 -18.66
C VAL A 46 -19.33 -16.93 -19.70
N PHE A 47 -18.36 -17.76 -19.30
CA PHE A 47 -17.66 -18.69 -20.19
C PHE A 47 -18.26 -20.11 -20.17
N ILE A 48 -19.10 -20.42 -19.19
CA ILE A 48 -19.81 -21.71 -19.11
C ILE A 48 -21.05 -21.67 -20.01
N HIS A 49 -21.12 -22.58 -20.97
CA HIS A 49 -22.29 -22.74 -21.83
C HIS A 49 -23.41 -23.43 -21.05
N ASN A 50 -24.56 -22.78 -20.89
CA ASN A 50 -25.73 -23.37 -20.25
C ASN A 50 -26.57 -24.15 -21.28
N PRO A 51 -26.85 -25.46 -21.07
CA PRO A 51 -27.62 -26.28 -22.01
C PRO A 51 -29.09 -25.86 -22.16
N GLU A 52 -29.69 -25.23 -21.15
CA GLU A 52 -31.09 -24.77 -21.17
C GLU A 52 -31.33 -23.53 -22.06
N LYS A 53 -30.26 -22.78 -22.35
CA LYS A 53 -30.23 -21.67 -23.29
C LYS A 53 -29.09 -21.93 -24.27
N TYR A 54 -29.31 -22.80 -25.24
CA TYR A 54 -28.38 -22.96 -26.36
C TYR A 54 -28.01 -21.58 -26.95
N GLY A 55 -26.75 -21.18 -26.77
CA GLY A 55 -26.06 -20.36 -27.75
C GLY A 55 -25.91 -18.85 -27.52
N ASN A 56 -26.02 -18.29 -26.33
CA ASN A 56 -25.65 -16.88 -26.15
C ASN A 56 -24.69 -16.66 -24.99
N PHE A 57 -23.40 -16.50 -25.33
CA PHE A 57 -22.43 -15.80 -24.50
C PHE A 57 -23.09 -14.56 -23.91
N ASP A 58 -23.15 -14.46 -22.58
CA ASP A 58 -23.80 -13.34 -21.90
C ASP A 58 -22.92 -12.09 -22.02
N TYR A 59 -23.00 -11.45 -23.19
CA TYR A 59 -22.23 -10.26 -23.52
C TYR A 59 -22.53 -9.10 -22.57
N LYS A 60 -23.73 -9.05 -21.97
CA LYS A 60 -24.10 -8.01 -21.00
C LYS A 60 -23.32 -8.21 -19.70
N THR A 61 -23.31 -9.43 -19.16
CA THR A 61 -22.53 -9.75 -17.96
C THR A 61 -21.03 -9.67 -18.24
N PHE A 62 -20.56 -10.04 -19.44
CA PHE A 62 -19.17 -9.88 -19.85
C PHE A 62 -18.73 -8.41 -19.82
N ILE A 63 -19.45 -7.54 -20.55
CA ILE A 63 -19.09 -6.13 -20.67
C ILE A 63 -19.14 -5.47 -19.29
N THR A 64 -20.22 -5.65 -18.53
CA THR A 64 -20.37 -5.04 -17.20
C THR A 64 -19.33 -5.54 -16.19
N SER A 65 -18.90 -6.81 -16.28
CA SER A 65 -17.88 -7.37 -15.37
C SER A 65 -16.46 -6.93 -15.72
N TYR A 66 -16.15 -6.71 -17.00
CA TYR A 66 -14.77 -6.52 -17.46
C TYR A 66 -14.46 -5.11 -18.01
N ILE A 67 -15.45 -4.21 -18.15
CA ILE A 67 -15.25 -2.84 -18.65
C ILE A 67 -14.22 -2.02 -17.85
N GLY A 68 -14.04 -2.33 -16.56
CA GLY A 68 -13.07 -1.65 -15.71
C GLY A 68 -11.62 -1.81 -16.19
N ILE A 69 -11.25 -2.97 -16.76
CA ILE A 69 -9.89 -3.24 -17.23
C ILE A 69 -9.51 -2.33 -18.41
N PRO A 70 -10.24 -2.30 -19.55
CA PRO A 70 -9.92 -1.42 -20.66
C PRO A 70 -10.06 0.05 -20.28
N LEU A 71 -11.03 0.42 -19.42
CA LEU A 71 -11.16 1.79 -18.93
C LEU A 71 -9.89 2.23 -18.17
N TYR A 72 -9.40 1.38 -17.26
CA TYR A 72 -8.17 1.64 -16.52
C TYR A 72 -6.95 1.75 -17.46
N VAL A 73 -6.82 0.83 -18.42
CA VAL A 73 -5.72 0.85 -19.39
C VAL A 73 -5.77 2.10 -20.25
N MET A 74 -6.95 2.50 -20.75
CA MET A 74 -7.11 3.72 -21.54
C MET A 74 -6.82 4.98 -20.72
N ALA A 75 -7.30 5.06 -19.48
CA ALA A 75 -7.02 6.21 -18.62
C ALA A 75 -5.53 6.31 -18.29
N PHE A 76 -4.89 5.19 -17.94
CA PHE A 76 -3.47 5.14 -17.62
C PHE A 76 -2.58 5.44 -18.83
N ALA A 77 -2.82 4.76 -19.95
CA ALA A 77 -2.06 4.97 -21.19
C ALA A 77 -2.34 6.36 -21.76
N GLY A 78 -3.59 6.82 -21.75
CA GLY A 78 -3.99 8.15 -22.20
C GLY A 78 -3.31 9.25 -21.41
N TRP A 79 -3.30 9.16 -20.07
CA TRP A 79 -2.57 10.10 -19.22
C TRP A 79 -1.06 10.07 -19.51
N LYS A 80 -0.49 8.86 -19.64
CA LYS A 80 0.94 8.69 -19.86
C LYS A 80 1.38 9.21 -21.24
N LEU A 81 0.56 9.03 -22.28
CA LEU A 81 0.82 9.56 -23.62
C LEU A 81 0.65 11.08 -23.67
N TRP A 82 -0.38 11.63 -23.00
CA TRP A 82 -0.64 13.06 -23.01
C TRP A 82 0.39 13.85 -22.20
N LYS A 83 0.68 13.42 -20.97
CA LYS A 83 1.63 14.10 -20.08
C LYS A 83 3.08 13.63 -20.27
N LYS A 84 3.32 12.63 -21.13
CA LYS A 84 4.65 12.05 -21.43
C LYS A 84 5.47 11.80 -20.16
N THR A 85 4.84 11.23 -19.14
CA THR A 85 5.49 11.03 -17.84
C THR A 85 6.47 9.86 -17.91
N GLU A 86 7.69 10.10 -17.43
CA GLU A 86 8.72 9.07 -17.35
C GLU A 86 8.55 8.18 -16.12
N VAL A 87 8.94 6.91 -16.25
CA VAL A 87 9.02 6.00 -15.11
C VAL A 87 10.34 6.30 -14.39
N ILE A 88 10.25 6.89 -13.21
CA ILE A 88 11.41 7.28 -12.41
C ILE A 88 12.18 6.02 -12.01
N LYS A 89 13.50 6.02 -12.27
CA LYS A 89 14.39 4.93 -11.88
C LYS A 89 14.51 4.91 -10.35
N PRO A 90 14.61 3.73 -9.71
CA PRO A 90 14.65 3.62 -8.25
C PRO A 90 15.73 4.47 -7.55
N HIS A 91 16.88 4.70 -8.21
CA HIS A 91 17.96 5.53 -7.69
C HIS A 91 17.67 7.04 -7.73
N ASN A 92 16.80 7.50 -8.64
CA ASN A 92 16.41 8.90 -8.78
C ASN A 92 15.08 9.22 -8.10
N ALA A 93 14.47 8.24 -7.43
CA ALA A 93 13.22 8.45 -6.74
C ALA A 93 13.44 9.34 -5.52
N ASP A 94 12.71 10.45 -5.43
CA ASP A 94 12.79 11.33 -4.27
C ASP A 94 12.10 10.69 -3.06
N ILE A 95 12.89 10.43 -2.02
CA ILE A 95 12.45 9.91 -0.72
C ILE A 95 12.92 10.80 0.44
N TRP A 96 13.53 11.95 0.14
CA TRP A 96 14.20 12.80 1.13
C TRP A 96 13.50 14.14 1.31
N THR A 97 12.80 14.64 0.29
CA THR A 97 12.05 15.89 0.39
C THR A 97 11.04 15.84 1.53
N GLY A 98 11.08 16.85 2.41
CA GLY A 98 10.22 16.97 3.60
C GLY A 98 10.63 16.08 4.79
N LYS A 99 11.58 15.15 4.63
CA LYS A 99 11.99 14.25 5.72
C LYS A 99 12.62 15.00 6.90
N ALA A 100 13.47 15.98 6.61
CA ALA A 100 14.23 16.69 7.65
C ALA A 100 13.35 17.48 8.64
N GLU A 101 12.22 18.01 8.16
CA GLU A 101 11.26 18.73 9.01
C GLU A 101 10.53 17.75 9.94
N ILE A 102 10.07 16.62 9.40
CA ILE A 102 9.40 15.55 10.17
C ILE A 102 10.36 14.94 11.21
N ASP A 103 11.60 14.63 10.83
CA ASP A 103 12.60 14.07 11.75
C ASP A 103 12.86 15.03 12.94
N ARG A 104 12.79 16.34 12.70
CA ARG A 104 12.96 17.36 13.75
C ARG A 104 11.77 17.37 14.69
N GLU A 105 10.55 17.40 14.17
CA GLU A 105 9.33 17.35 14.97
C GLU A 105 9.25 16.07 15.82
N GLU A 106 9.63 14.92 15.25
CA GLU A 106 9.69 13.65 15.97
C GLU A 106 10.73 13.69 17.10
N ALA A 107 11.92 14.23 16.85
CA ALA A 107 12.96 14.39 17.88
C ALA A 107 12.50 15.32 19.02
N GLU A 108 11.82 16.43 18.69
CA GLU A 108 11.25 17.35 19.68
C GLU A 108 10.16 16.65 20.51
N TYR A 109 9.26 15.89 19.87
CA TYR A 109 8.22 15.12 20.56
C TYR A 109 8.82 14.06 21.51
N VAL A 110 9.82 13.30 21.05
CA VAL A 110 10.51 12.29 21.86
C VAL A 110 11.22 12.93 23.05
N ALA A 111 11.83 14.09 22.87
CA ALA A 111 12.46 14.84 23.96
C ALA A 111 11.43 15.31 25.01
N MET A 112 10.28 15.83 24.59
CA MET A 112 9.19 16.22 25.50
C MET A 112 8.63 15.00 26.25
N ALA A 113 8.40 13.89 25.55
CA ALA A 113 7.93 12.65 26.16
C ALA A 113 8.95 12.10 27.19
N ALA A 114 10.25 12.21 26.92
CA ALA A 114 11.30 11.80 27.87
C ALA A 114 11.36 12.71 29.11
N ILE A 115 11.14 14.02 28.95
CA ILE A 115 11.05 14.97 30.08
C ILE A 115 9.81 14.67 30.92
N GLU A 116 8.66 14.40 30.29
CA GLU A 116 7.45 13.98 30.99
C GLU A 116 7.68 12.66 31.72
N ASP A 117 8.35 11.69 31.10
CA ASP A 117 8.72 10.42 31.71
C ASP A 117 9.55 10.59 32.99
N GLN A 118 10.53 11.48 32.95
CA GLN A 118 11.37 11.82 34.10
C GLN A 118 10.59 12.54 35.21
N ASN A 119 9.59 13.35 34.85
CA ASN A 119 8.76 14.08 35.80
C ASN A 119 7.62 13.24 36.42
N LEU A 120 7.37 12.02 35.93
CA LEU A 120 6.32 11.15 36.48
C LEU A 120 6.76 10.48 37.79
N SER A 121 6.11 10.83 38.89
CA SER A 121 6.35 10.26 40.22
C SER A 121 5.11 9.57 40.82
N GLY A 122 5.37 8.60 41.71
CA GLY A 122 4.36 7.94 42.55
C GLY A 122 3.27 7.19 41.79
N TRP A 123 2.01 7.45 42.15
CA TRP A 123 0.82 6.77 41.63
C TRP A 123 0.63 6.91 40.10
N LYS A 124 1.15 7.98 39.48
CA LYS A 124 1.08 8.15 38.02
C LYS A 124 1.91 7.11 37.26
N LYS A 125 3.04 6.69 37.82
CA LYS A 125 3.94 5.68 37.22
C LYS A 125 3.31 4.28 37.29
N VAL A 126 2.68 3.97 38.42
CA VAL A 126 1.89 2.74 38.62
C VAL A 126 0.69 2.70 37.68
N TYR A 127 0.01 3.84 37.52
CA TYR A 127 -1.12 3.95 36.59
C TYR A 127 -0.69 3.63 35.14
N ARG A 128 0.33 4.31 34.62
CA ARG A 128 0.79 4.14 33.24
C ARG A 128 1.30 2.74 32.92
N ASN A 129 2.07 2.14 33.83
CA ASN A 129 2.79 0.89 33.54
C ASN A 129 1.94 -0.38 33.78
N GLY A 130 0.73 -0.26 34.35
CA GLY A 130 -0.11 -1.43 34.66
C GLY A 130 -1.60 -1.18 34.49
N LEU A 131 -2.14 -0.17 35.16
CA LEU A 131 -3.58 0.10 35.13
C LEU A 131 -4.06 0.59 33.76
N ALA A 132 -3.30 1.47 33.09
CA ALA A 132 -3.64 2.04 31.78
C ALA A 132 -3.70 1.02 30.63
N TRP A 133 -3.21 -0.21 30.82
CA TRP A 133 -3.35 -1.30 29.84
C TRP A 133 -4.61 -2.16 30.08
N LEU A 134 -5.30 -1.97 31.21
CA LEU A 134 -6.48 -2.74 31.61
C LEU A 134 -7.82 -2.12 31.19
N PHE A 135 -7.81 -0.88 30.69
CA PHE A 135 -8.98 -0.13 30.22
C PHE A 135 -8.63 0.69 28.98
#